data_AF-A0A821HCC2-F1
#
_entry.id   AF-A0A821HCC2-F1
#
_cell.length_a   1.000
_cell.length_b   1.000
_cell.length_c   1.000
_cell.angle_alpha   90.00
_cell.angle_beta   90.00
_cell.angle_gamma   90.00
#
_symmetry.space_group_name_H-M   'P 1'
#
loop_
_entity.id
_entity.type
_entity.pdbx_description
1 polymer ?
#
loop_
_entity_poly.entity_id
_entity_poly.type
_entity_poly.pdbx_seq_one_letter_code
_entity_poly.pdbx_strand_id
1 'polypeptide(L)'
;MKFLPIIKEFQSKSQAIMICDDDQYYHPYTLATLNKYSTKYENSIIGLRDWRVREDLIWSLEGKYEIGYHVIESHYLSEVYRVGVLTANHGYLIRSSFFYFHIYQDFNQVSDDIRHVDDIWLNGQASKLNIPRYVIPSCCSHIEVT
;
A
#
# COMPACT_ATOMS: atom_id res chain seq x y z
N MET A 1 2.20 0.90 15.81
CA MET A 1 2.54 1.44 14.48
C MET A 1 3.80 0.75 13.99
N LYS A 2 3.67 -0.14 13.01
CA LYS A 2 4.74 -0.90 12.37
C LYS A 2 5.57 -0.06 11.39
N PHE A 3 4.94 0.81 10.60
CA PHE A 3 5.62 1.47 9.46
C PHE A 3 6.16 2.86 9.77
N LEU A 4 5.55 3.59 10.71
CA LEU A 4 6.01 4.95 11.03
C LEU A 4 7.46 5.04 11.51
N PRO A 5 7.97 4.12 12.36
CA PRO A 5 9.37 4.19 12.80
C PRO A 5 10.36 4.10 11.62
N ILE A 6 10.11 3.20 10.66
CA ILE A 6 10.99 3.01 9.51
C ILE A 6 10.92 4.20 8.54
N ILE A 7 9.73 4.78 8.34
CA ILE A 7 9.59 6.00 7.52
C ILE A 7 10.38 7.15 8.14
N LYS A 8 10.36 7.28 9.47
CA LYS A 8 11.11 8.30 10.21
C LYS A 8 12.61 8.12 10.07
N GLU A 9 13.10 6.90 10.22
CA GLU A 9 14.51 6.57 10.08
C GLU A 9 15.05 6.91 8.68
N PHE A 10 14.25 6.68 7.64
CA PHE A 10 14.65 6.87 6.25
C PHE A 10 14.24 8.22 5.65
N GLN A 11 13.64 9.13 6.43
CA GLN A 11 13.07 10.38 5.92
C GLN A 11 14.09 11.27 5.18
N SER A 12 15.36 11.29 5.61
CA SER A 12 16.43 12.06 4.98
C SER A 12 17.05 11.40 3.74
N LYS A 13 16.71 10.14 3.44
CA LYS A 13 17.42 9.33 2.44
C LYS A 13 16.71 9.25 1.08
N SER A 14 15.47 9.74 0.96
CA SER A 14 14.60 9.63 -0.25
C SER A 14 14.53 8.20 -0.84
N GLN A 15 14.87 7.20 -0.02
CA GLN A 15 14.99 5.81 -0.42
C GLN A 15 13.58 5.22 -0.52
N ALA A 16 13.39 4.38 -1.55
CA ALA A 16 12.17 3.59 -1.65
C ALA A 16 12.18 2.49 -0.59
N ILE A 17 11.06 2.32 0.10
CA ILE A 17 10.84 1.30 1.13
C ILE A 17 9.75 0.37 0.59
N MET A 18 10.06 -0.91 0.49
CA MET A 18 9.07 -1.94 0.22
C MET A 18 8.46 -2.38 1.55
N ILE A 19 7.15 -2.26 1.66
CA ILE A 19 6.37 -2.84 2.74
C ILE A 19 6.02 -4.27 2.33
N CYS A 20 6.25 -5.21 3.24
CA CYS A 20 6.01 -6.63 3.05
C CYS A 20 5.21 -7.20 4.22
N ASP A 21 4.48 -8.27 3.95
CA ASP A 21 3.88 -9.14 4.95
C ASP A 21 4.76 -10.37 5.16
N ASP A 22 4.71 -10.93 6.37
CA ASP A 22 5.50 -12.06 6.82
C ASP A 22 4.93 -13.42 6.41
N ASP A 23 3.72 -13.43 5.85
CA ASP A 23 3.00 -14.61 5.36
C ASP A 23 2.95 -14.71 3.82
N GLN A 24 3.85 -14.01 3.12
CA GLN A 24 3.88 -13.95 1.66
C GLN A 24 5.20 -14.46 1.06
N TYR A 25 5.10 -15.32 0.06
CA TYR A 25 6.21 -15.53 -0.88
C TYR A 25 6.14 -14.50 -2.01
N TYR A 26 7.17 -13.67 -2.08
CA TYR A 26 7.35 -12.71 -3.17
C TYR A 26 8.07 -13.35 -4.35
N HIS A 27 7.57 -13.09 -5.55
CA HIS A 27 8.26 -13.50 -6.77
C HIS A 27 9.65 -12.83 -6.84
N PRO A 28 10.71 -13.51 -7.33
CA PRO A 28 12.05 -12.92 -7.41
C PRO A 28 12.13 -11.57 -8.16
N TYR A 29 11.18 -11.31 -9.06
CA TYR A 29 11.09 -10.06 -9.80
C TYR A 29 10.20 -8.99 -9.15
N THR A 30 9.56 -9.24 -8.00
CA THR A 30 8.63 -8.30 -7.38
C THR A 30 9.28 -6.93 -7.15
N LEU A 31 10.44 -6.89 -6.50
CA LEU A 31 11.12 -5.62 -6.21
C LEU A 31 11.55 -4.88 -7.49
N ALA A 32 12.07 -5.61 -8.49
CA ALA A 32 12.48 -5.05 -9.76
C ALA A 32 11.28 -4.44 -10.52
N THR A 33 10.15 -5.13 -10.51
CA THR A 33 8.89 -4.66 -11.11
C THR A 33 8.37 -3.42 -10.38
N LEU A 34 8.26 -3.46 -9.05
CA LEU A 34 7.85 -2.30 -8.24
C LEU A 34 8.75 -1.09 -8.51
N ASN A 35 10.07 -1.29 -8.51
CA ASN A 35 11.04 -0.22 -8.77
C ASN A 35 10.87 0.37 -10.18
N LYS A 36 10.75 -0.47 -11.21
CA LYS A 36 10.51 -0.04 -12.61
C LYS A 36 9.31 0.90 -12.71
N TYR A 37 8.18 0.52 -12.10
CA TYR A 37 6.98 1.35 -12.12
C TYR A 37 7.11 2.59 -11.24
N SER A 38 7.81 2.52 -10.11
CA SER A 38 8.07 3.69 -9.26
C SER A 38 8.90 4.77 -9.96
N THR A 39 9.75 4.38 -10.91
CA THR A 39 10.51 5.32 -11.76
C THR A 39 9.63 5.89 -12.87
N LYS A 40 8.73 5.09 -13.45
CA LYS A 40 7.82 5.54 -14.51
C LYS A 40 6.72 6.47 -13.99
N TYR A 41 6.20 6.20 -12.80
CA TYR A 41 5.17 6.98 -12.13
C TYR A 41 5.80 7.71 -10.95
N GLU A 42 6.56 8.75 -11.25
CA GLU A 42 7.25 9.54 -10.24
C GLU A 42 6.25 10.14 -9.24
N ASN A 43 6.70 10.34 -8.00
CA ASN A 43 5.90 10.92 -6.91
C ASN A 43 4.59 10.16 -6.61
N SER A 44 4.59 8.83 -6.83
CA SER A 44 3.46 7.97 -6.52
C SER A 44 3.86 6.78 -5.66
N ILE A 45 2.87 6.18 -5.01
CA ILE A 45 3.01 4.91 -4.28
C ILE A 45 2.52 3.79 -5.20
N ILE A 46 3.29 2.72 -5.29
CA ILE A 46 3.04 1.60 -6.20
C ILE A 46 2.82 0.33 -5.41
N GLY A 47 1.74 -0.41 -5.66
CA GLY A 47 1.45 -1.66 -4.98
C GLY A 47 0.95 -2.75 -5.90
N LEU A 48 0.70 -3.91 -5.30
CA LEU A 48 0.30 -5.13 -6.01
C LEU A 48 -1.12 -5.57 -5.66
N ARG A 49 -1.74 -4.91 -4.68
CA ARG A 49 -3.13 -5.08 -4.29
C ARG A 49 -3.70 -3.79 -3.74
N ASP A 50 -4.98 -3.59 -3.97
CA ASP A 50 -5.73 -2.44 -3.49
C ASP A 50 -7.11 -2.84 -2.99
N TRP A 51 -7.71 -1.89 -2.27
CA TRP A 51 -9.12 -1.87 -1.95
C TRP A 51 -9.83 -0.61 -2.51
N ARG A 52 -10.82 -0.82 -3.39
CA ARG A 52 -11.73 0.23 -3.86
C ARG A 52 -12.64 0.65 -2.72
N VAL A 53 -12.53 1.90 -2.31
CA VAL A 53 -13.33 2.46 -1.21
C VAL A 53 -14.81 2.49 -1.54
N ARG A 54 -15.63 1.93 -0.63
CA ARG A 54 -17.09 2.00 -0.66
C ARG A 54 -17.59 3.36 -0.18
N GLU A 55 -18.73 3.79 -0.69
CA GLU A 55 -19.40 5.03 -0.24
C GLU A 55 -19.83 4.98 1.23
N ASP A 56 -20.18 3.79 1.73
CA ASP A 56 -20.59 3.55 3.13
C ASP A 56 -19.41 3.40 4.10
N LEU A 57 -18.16 3.39 3.59
CA LEU A 57 -16.92 3.21 4.35
C LEU A 57 -16.84 1.90 5.15
N ILE A 58 -17.64 0.89 4.82
CA ILE A 58 -17.59 -0.42 5.49
C ILE A 58 -16.46 -1.25 4.88
N TRP A 59 -15.51 -1.72 5.69
CA TRP A 59 -14.36 -2.49 5.19
C TRP A 59 -14.72 -3.95 4.86
N SER A 60 -15.64 -4.55 5.61
CA SER A 60 -16.02 -5.96 5.46
C SER A 60 -16.81 -6.19 4.16
N LEU A 61 -16.39 -7.20 3.41
CA LEU A 61 -17.06 -7.61 2.17
C LEU A 61 -17.68 -8.99 2.36
N GLU A 62 -18.97 -9.10 2.05
CA GLU A 62 -19.67 -10.37 2.03
C GLU A 62 -20.02 -10.75 0.59
N GLY A 63 -19.72 -11.99 0.22
CA GLY A 63 -20.01 -12.52 -1.12
C GLY A 63 -18.90 -12.27 -2.15
N LYS A 64 -18.74 -13.24 -3.05
CA LYS A 64 -17.65 -13.26 -4.04
C LYS A 64 -17.67 -12.07 -4.99
N TYR A 65 -18.86 -11.57 -5.32
CA TYR A 65 -19.02 -10.42 -6.23
C TYR A 65 -18.49 -9.12 -5.62
N GLU A 66 -18.85 -8.85 -4.37
CA GLU A 66 -18.37 -7.68 -3.63
C GLU A 66 -16.84 -7.73 -3.48
N ILE A 67 -16.31 -8.91 -3.12
CA ILE A 67 -14.87 -9.13 -3.04
C ILE A 67 -14.20 -8.84 -4.39
N GLY A 68 -14.68 -9.43 -5.49
CA GLY A 68 -14.08 -9.23 -6.82
C GLY A 68 -14.23 -7.80 -7.36
N TYR A 69 -15.22 -7.04 -6.92
CA TYR A 69 -15.40 -5.64 -7.34
C TYR A 69 -14.51 -4.68 -6.54
N HIS A 70 -14.30 -4.96 -5.26
CA HIS A 70 -13.58 -4.06 -4.36
C HIS A 70 -12.10 -4.42 -4.20
N VAL A 71 -11.73 -5.68 -4.31
CA VAL A 71 -10.34 -6.11 -4.23
C VAL A 71 -9.75 -6.15 -5.63
N ILE A 72 -8.68 -5.39 -5.83
CA ILE A 72 -7.98 -5.30 -7.10
C ILE A 72 -6.59 -5.88 -6.91
N GLU A 73 -6.27 -6.93 -7.66
CA GLU A 73 -4.99 -7.62 -7.58
C GLU A 73 -4.21 -7.48 -8.89
N SER A 74 -2.91 -7.26 -8.75
CA SER A 74 -1.99 -6.99 -9.86
C SER A 74 -2.00 -8.03 -10.98
N HIS A 75 -2.21 -9.32 -10.67
CA HIS A 75 -2.24 -10.39 -11.67
C HIS A 75 -3.53 -10.44 -12.51
N TYR A 76 -4.58 -9.70 -12.12
CA TYR A 76 -5.78 -9.52 -12.94
C TYR A 76 -5.71 -8.29 -13.85
N LEU A 77 -4.71 -7.42 -13.68
CA LEU A 77 -4.61 -6.18 -14.44
C LEU A 77 -3.79 -6.35 -15.72
N SER A 78 -4.32 -5.84 -16.83
CA SER A 78 -3.57 -5.68 -18.09
C SER A 78 -2.85 -4.33 -18.17
N GLU A 79 -3.24 -3.35 -17.36
CA GLU A 79 -2.70 -2.00 -17.35
C GLU A 79 -2.65 -1.42 -15.93
N VAL A 80 -1.91 -0.31 -15.77
CA VAL A 80 -1.78 0.37 -14.47
C VAL A 80 -3.11 0.98 -14.06
N TYR A 81 -3.55 0.71 -12.84
CA TYR A 81 -4.83 1.17 -12.33
C TYR A 81 -4.64 2.14 -11.16
N ARG A 82 -5.26 3.33 -11.24
CA ARG A 82 -5.22 4.34 -10.16
C ARG A 82 -6.21 4.00 -9.08
N VAL A 83 -5.80 4.14 -7.83
CA VAL A 83 -6.57 3.64 -6.71
C VAL A 83 -6.65 4.56 -5.49
N GLY A 84 -7.58 4.23 -4.61
CA GLY A 84 -7.82 4.92 -3.35
C GLY A 84 -6.92 4.45 -2.22
N VAL A 85 -6.76 3.13 -2.03
CA VAL A 85 -6.15 2.53 -0.83
C VAL A 85 -5.32 1.28 -1.18
N LEU A 86 -4.00 1.45 -1.29
CA LEU A 86 -3.09 0.31 -1.41
C LEU A 86 -3.02 -0.43 -0.09
N THR A 87 -3.34 -1.72 -0.09
CA THR A 87 -3.26 -2.56 1.11
C THR A 87 -1.86 -3.15 1.26
N ALA A 88 -1.40 -3.38 2.49
CA ALA A 88 -0.11 -4.04 2.73
C ALA A 88 -0.05 -5.48 2.21
N ASN A 89 -1.22 -6.13 2.12
CA ASN A 89 -1.42 -7.44 1.53
C ASN A 89 -0.81 -7.49 0.12
N HIS A 90 0.23 -8.30 -0.07
CA HIS A 90 1.03 -8.48 -1.31
C HIS A 90 2.13 -7.43 -1.58
N GLY A 91 2.31 -6.49 -0.67
CA GLY A 91 3.41 -5.53 -0.66
C GLY A 91 3.24 -4.34 -1.60
N TYR A 92 3.82 -3.22 -1.17
CA TYR A 92 3.82 -1.96 -1.91
C TYR A 92 5.08 -1.14 -1.61
N LEU A 93 5.44 -0.26 -2.53
CA LEU A 93 6.63 0.57 -2.50
C LEU A 93 6.24 2.02 -2.22
N ILE A 94 6.74 2.57 -1.11
CA ILE A 94 6.63 3.99 -0.75
C ILE A 94 7.99 4.68 -0.85
N ARG A 95 7.99 6.01 -0.91
CA ARG A 95 9.18 6.81 -0.63
C ARG A 95 8.98 7.56 0.67
N SER A 96 9.97 7.52 1.55
CA SER A 96 9.91 8.23 2.84
C SER A 96 9.76 9.75 2.67
N SER A 97 10.30 10.30 1.57
CA SER A 97 10.22 11.74 1.23
C SER A 97 8.81 12.24 0.96
N PHE A 98 7.84 11.35 0.78
CA PHE A 98 6.42 11.69 0.66
C PHE A 98 5.82 12.14 1.99
N PHE A 99 6.39 11.70 3.11
CA PHE A 99 5.80 11.87 4.43
C PHE A 99 6.72 12.71 5.32
N TYR A 100 6.19 13.83 5.82
CA TYR A 100 6.92 14.76 6.70
C TYR A 100 6.41 14.69 8.14
N PHE A 101 6.82 15.64 8.98
CA PHE A 101 6.51 15.65 10.43
C PHE A 101 5.01 15.47 10.77
N HIS A 102 4.09 15.84 9.87
CA HIS A 102 2.65 15.78 10.08
C HIS A 102 2.05 14.36 10.11
N ILE A 103 2.77 13.33 9.65
CA ILE A 103 2.27 11.94 9.72
C ILE A 103 2.45 11.32 11.12
N TYR A 104 3.34 11.89 11.93
CA TYR A 104 3.62 11.43 13.28
C TYR A 104 2.66 12.14 14.24
N GLN A 105 1.57 11.47 14.58
CA GLN A 105 0.67 11.91 15.63
C GLN A 105 0.97 11.22 16.94
N ASP A 106 0.54 11.84 18.04
CA ASP A 106 0.51 11.17 19.33
C ASP A 106 -0.63 10.15 19.33
N PHE A 107 -0.27 8.88 19.27
CA PHE A 107 -1.22 7.76 19.30
C PHE A 107 -1.43 7.22 20.73
N ASN A 108 -0.95 7.90 21.77
CA ASN A 108 -1.10 7.43 23.16
C ASN A 108 -2.55 7.42 23.65
N GLN A 109 -3.44 8.20 23.02
CA GLN A 109 -4.86 8.31 23.40
C GLN A 109 -5.83 7.60 22.46
N VAL A 110 -5.34 6.86 21.46
CA VAL A 110 -6.21 6.11 20.52
C VAL A 110 -6.19 4.61 20.83
N SER A 111 -7.21 3.89 20.36
CA SER A 111 -7.28 2.42 20.50
C SER A 111 -6.03 1.76 19.94
N ASP A 112 -5.61 0.65 20.57
CA ASP A 112 -4.51 -0.19 20.09
C ASP A 112 -4.78 -0.74 18.67
N ASP A 113 -6.05 -0.84 18.26
CA ASP A 113 -6.46 -1.25 16.91
C ASP A 113 -5.79 -0.41 15.80
N ILE A 114 -5.47 0.86 16.09
CA ILE A 114 -4.80 1.75 15.11
C ILE A 114 -3.45 1.18 14.66
N ARG A 115 -2.79 0.40 15.53
CA ARG A 115 -1.45 -0.16 15.29
C ARG A 115 -1.49 -1.30 14.25
N HIS A 116 -2.68 -1.76 13.89
CA HIS A 116 -2.91 -2.82 12.92
C HIS A 116 -3.32 -2.29 11.54
N VAL A 117 -3.55 -0.98 11.41
CA VAL A 117 -4.04 -0.33 10.18
C VAL A 117 -3.12 0.82 9.73
N ASP A 118 -1.82 0.68 9.98
CA ASP A 118 -0.79 1.64 9.59
C ASP A 118 -0.77 1.91 8.08
N ASP A 119 -1.03 0.91 7.25
CA ASP A 119 -1.17 1.07 5.79
C ASP A 119 -2.35 1.98 5.46
N ILE A 120 -3.51 1.79 6.08
CA ILE A 120 -4.68 2.67 5.92
C ILE A 120 -4.35 4.10 6.35
N TRP A 121 -3.65 4.27 7.48
CA TRP A 121 -3.18 5.59 7.91
C TRP A 121 -2.30 6.26 6.85
N LEU A 122 -1.32 5.54 6.30
CA LEU A 122 -0.43 6.07 5.26
C LEU A 122 -1.19 6.44 3.97
N ASN A 123 -2.20 5.66 3.58
CA ASN A 123 -3.08 6.00 2.47
C ASN A 123 -3.88 7.28 2.72
N GLY A 124 -4.38 7.48 3.95
CA GLY A 124 -5.04 8.71 4.36
C GLY A 124 -4.13 9.94 4.29
N GLN A 125 -2.88 9.82 4.76
CA GLN A 125 -1.88 10.88 4.66
C GLN A 125 -1.50 11.17 3.20
N ALA A 126 -1.28 10.13 2.40
CA ALA A 126 -1.01 10.27 0.98
C ALA A 126 -2.16 10.97 0.23
N SER A 127 -3.42 10.71 0.63
CA SER A 127 -4.59 11.40 0.09
C SER A 127 -4.60 12.88 0.42
N LYS A 128 -4.30 13.26 1.67
CA LYS A 128 -4.21 14.69 2.08
C LYS A 128 -3.14 15.46 1.30
N LEU A 129 -2.07 14.78 0.92
CA LEU A 129 -0.97 15.34 0.13
C LEU A 129 -1.15 15.21 -1.38
N ASN A 130 -2.31 14.71 -1.83
CA ASN A 130 -2.61 14.46 -3.24
C ASN A 130 -1.56 13.56 -3.95
N ILE A 131 -0.98 12.62 -3.21
CA ILE A 131 -0.01 11.65 -3.73
C ILE A 131 -0.78 10.52 -4.44
N PRO A 132 -0.56 10.28 -5.74
CA PRO A 132 -1.21 9.20 -6.46
C PRO A 132 -0.80 7.81 -5.95
N ARG A 133 -1.72 6.86 -6.08
CA ARG A 133 -1.51 5.45 -5.76
C ARG A 133 -1.92 4.60 -6.95
N TYR A 134 -1.14 3.57 -7.24
CA TYR A 134 -1.41 2.69 -8.36
C TYR A 134 -1.21 1.23 -8.01
N VAL A 135 -2.11 0.37 -8.49
CA VAL A 135 -1.83 -1.05 -8.66
C VAL A 135 -1.25 -1.24 -10.05
N ILE A 136 -0.15 -1.98 -10.12
CA ILE A 136 0.54 -2.26 -11.38
C ILE A 136 0.27 -3.68 -11.85
N PRO A 137 0.30 -3.96 -13.16
CA PRO A 137 0.28 -5.32 -13.67
C PRO A 137 1.48 -6.13 -13.15
N SER A 138 1.21 -7.35 -12.70
CA SER A 138 2.23 -8.35 -12.37
C SER A 138 1.97 -9.63 -13.15
N CYS A 139 3.05 -10.27 -13.61
CA CYS A 139 2.94 -11.55 -14.32
C CYS A 139 2.67 -12.73 -13.38
N CYS A 140 2.83 -12.56 -12.08
CA CYS A 140 2.71 -13.62 -11.09
C CYS A 140 1.89 -13.14 -9.90
N SER A 141 1.00 -14.01 -9.43
CA SER A 141 0.34 -13.86 -8.14
C SER A 141 1.37 -14.07 -7.02
N HIS A 142 1.12 -13.44 -5.88
CA HIS A 142 1.79 -13.78 -4.64
C HIS A 142 1.23 -15.10 -4.12
N ILE A 143 2.04 -15.83 -3.35
CA ILE A 143 1.60 -17.06 -2.72
C ILE A 143 1.50 -16.76 -1.23
N GLU A 144 0.26 -16.76 -0.73
CA GLU A 144 -0.01 -16.69 0.70
C GLU A 144 0.43 -18.01 1.36
N VAL A 145 1.13 -17.91 2.48
CA VAL A 145 1.57 -19.04 3.28
C VAL A 145 0.58 -19.19 4.43
N THR A 146 -0.37 -20.12 4.28
CA THR A 146 -1.34 -20.48 5.32
C THR A 146 -0.94 -21.76 6.04
#